data_AF-A0A3A5HGM4-F1
#
_entry.id   AF-A0A3A5HGM4-F1
#
_cell.length_a   1.000
_cell.length_b   1.000
_cell.length_c   1.000
_cell.angle_alpha   90.00
_cell.angle_beta   90.00
_cell.angle_gamma   90.00
#
_symmetry.space_group_name_H-M   'P 1'
#
loop_
_entity.id
_entity.type
_entity.pdbx_description
1 polymer ?
#
loop_
_entity_poly.entity_id
_entity_poly.type
_entity_poly.pdbx_seq_one_letter_code
_entity_poly.pdbx_strand_id
1 'polypeptide(L)'
;MIGSQSGPQARAAAVKQLKARGAKPRRGHLRFAVGDLFWYVDPRLSGGSLVIEVGCWTPELPPEPDGGAVDCPLLVDHPVADPVAGVDRLVDLLSAIGDLATLGDRLADLPGALVDKSLRELIAGG
;
A
#
# COMPACT_ATOMS: atom_id res chain seq x y z
N MET A 1 21.91 -1.54 -23.38
CA MET A 1 20.79 -0.59 -23.24
C MET A 1 19.66 -1.32 -22.57
N ILE A 2 19.45 -1.12 -21.27
CA ILE A 2 18.25 -1.63 -20.60
C ILE A 2 17.12 -0.69 -21.00
N GLY A 3 16.16 -1.19 -21.78
CA GLY A 3 15.04 -0.39 -22.26
C GLY A 3 14.20 0.06 -21.08
N SER A 4 14.19 1.36 -20.80
CA SER A 4 13.27 1.96 -19.85
C SER A 4 11.85 1.68 -20.33
N GLN A 5 11.09 0.88 -19.58
CA GLN A 5 9.67 0.68 -19.88
C GLN A 5 8.97 2.04 -19.80
N SER A 6 8.05 2.30 -20.75
CA SER A 6 7.23 3.51 -20.66
C SER A 6 6.36 3.46 -19.40
N GLY A 7 6.08 4.61 -18.79
CA GLY A 7 5.27 4.70 -17.56
C GLY A 7 3.98 3.86 -17.60
N PRO A 8 3.19 3.88 -18.68
CA PRO A 8 2.00 3.03 -18.79
C PRO A 8 2.28 1.51 -18.75
N GLN A 9 3.37 1.05 -19.37
CA GLN A 9 3.77 -0.37 -19.32
C GLN A 9 4.23 -0.77 -17.92
N ALA A 10 5.01 0.09 -17.26
CA ALA A 10 5.45 -0.12 -15.89
C ALA A 10 4.24 -0.23 -14.93
N ARG A 11 3.27 0.69 -15.05
CA ARG A 11 2.03 0.64 -14.26
C ARG A 11 1.24 -0.64 -14.49
N ALA A 12 1.08 -1.06 -15.75
CA ALA A 12 0.36 -2.29 -16.07
C ALA A 12 1.06 -3.54 -15.50
N ALA A 13 2.39 -3.59 -15.55
CA ALA A 13 3.19 -4.65 -14.95
C ALA A 13 3.01 -4.71 -13.42
N ALA A 14 3.04 -3.56 -12.75
CA ALA A 14 2.80 -3.48 -11.30
C ALA A 14 1.39 -3.97 -10.92
N VAL A 15 0.34 -3.53 -11.65
CA VAL A 15 -1.04 -4.01 -11.44
C VAL A 15 -1.13 -5.53 -11.62
N LYS A 16 -0.50 -6.07 -12.66
CA LYS A 16 -0.47 -7.52 -12.90
C LYS A 16 0.21 -8.25 -11.75
N GLN A 17 1.34 -7.74 -11.27
CA GLN A 17 2.08 -8.36 -10.18
C GLN A 17 1.32 -8.30 -8.86
N LEU A 18 0.71 -7.16 -8.51
CA LEU A 18 -0.12 -7.03 -7.31
C LEU A 18 -1.27 -8.06 -7.30
N LYS A 19 -1.94 -8.25 -8.44
CA LYS A 19 -2.98 -9.28 -8.58
C LYS A 19 -2.42 -10.70 -8.42
N ALA A 20 -1.26 -10.99 -9.03
CA ALA A 20 -0.60 -12.28 -8.88
C ALA A 20 -0.20 -12.57 -7.42
N ARG A 21 0.12 -11.52 -6.66
CA ARG A 21 0.44 -11.56 -5.24
C ARG A 21 -0.78 -11.51 -4.30
N GLY A 22 -1.99 -11.58 -4.85
CA GLY A 22 -3.22 -11.75 -4.08
C GLY A 22 -4.05 -10.49 -3.85
N ALA A 23 -3.65 -9.33 -4.38
CA ALA A 23 -4.48 -8.13 -4.34
C ALA A 23 -5.74 -8.29 -5.20
N LYS A 24 -6.90 -7.99 -4.62
CA LYS A 24 -8.22 -8.14 -5.25
C LYS A 24 -8.88 -6.77 -5.43
N PRO A 25 -9.69 -6.59 -6.48
CA PRO A 25 -10.42 -5.35 -6.67
C PRO A 25 -11.47 -5.15 -5.56
N ARG A 26 -11.54 -3.93 -5.02
CA ARG A 26 -12.54 -3.46 -4.05
C ARG A 26 -12.85 -2.00 -4.37
N ARG A 27 -14.10 -1.69 -4.75
CA ARG A 27 -14.54 -0.32 -5.11
C ARG A 27 -13.69 0.39 -6.17
N GLY A 28 -13.03 -0.37 -7.06
CA GLY A 28 -12.15 0.19 -8.10
C GLY A 28 -10.66 0.22 -7.73
N HIS A 29 -10.31 -0.11 -6.50
CA HIS A 29 -8.95 -0.13 -5.97
C HIS A 29 -8.46 -1.55 -5.74
N LEU A 30 -7.15 -1.77 -5.70
CA LEU A 30 -6.62 -3.08 -5.32
C LEU A 30 -6.40 -3.13 -3.81
N ARG A 31 -6.83 -4.23 -3.20
CA ARG A 31 -6.72 -4.44 -1.76
C ARG A 31 -6.33 -5.88 -1.44
N PHE A 32 -5.57 -6.10 -0.38
CA PHE A 32 -5.42 -7.40 0.26
C PHE A 32 -5.52 -7.27 1.78
N ALA A 33 -5.85 -8.38 2.43
CA ALA A 33 -5.95 -8.46 3.89
C ALA A 33 -4.72 -9.20 4.42
N VAL A 34 -4.19 -8.73 5.55
CA VAL A 34 -3.09 -9.34 6.28
C VAL A 34 -3.48 -9.28 7.75
N GLY A 35 -3.74 -10.43 8.38
CA GLY A 35 -4.31 -10.45 9.72
C GLY A 35 -5.59 -9.62 9.82
N ASP A 36 -5.57 -8.65 10.72
CA ASP A 36 -6.67 -7.72 11.01
C ASP A 36 -6.58 -6.41 10.22
N LEU A 37 -5.51 -6.22 9.44
CA LEU A 37 -5.28 -5.04 8.61
C LEU A 37 -5.66 -5.26 7.15
N PHE A 38 -6.13 -4.20 6.51
CA PHE A 38 -6.44 -4.16 5.10
C PHE A 38 -5.55 -3.13 4.40
N TRP A 39 -4.80 -3.60 3.41
CA TRP A 39 -3.86 -2.80 2.64
C TRP A 39 -4.44 -2.51 1.26
N TYR A 40 -4.59 -1.21 0.95
CA TYR A 40 -4.93 -0.71 -0.38
C TYR A 40 -3.65 -0.36 -1.13
N VAL A 41 -3.56 -0.71 -2.41
CA VAL A 41 -2.32 -0.61 -3.20
C VAL A 41 -2.63 -0.16 -4.63
N ASP A 42 -2.46 1.12 -4.91
CA ASP A 42 -2.85 1.72 -6.18
C ASP A 42 -1.62 2.22 -6.96
N PRO A 43 -1.24 1.54 -8.05
CA PRO A 43 -0.16 1.99 -8.92
C PRO A 43 -0.57 3.28 -9.67
N ARG A 44 0.26 4.31 -9.57
CA ARG A 44 0.11 5.57 -10.33
C ARG A 44 1.45 6.07 -10.87
N LEU A 45 1.37 7.04 -11.79
CA LEU A 45 2.55 7.74 -12.29
C LEU A 45 2.66 9.09 -11.60
N SER A 46 3.83 9.39 -11.05
CA SER A 46 4.16 10.68 -10.44
C SER A 46 5.42 11.21 -11.10
N GLY A 47 5.33 12.38 -11.74
CA GLY A 47 6.47 12.96 -12.48
C GLY A 47 7.06 12.03 -13.56
N GLY A 48 6.26 11.12 -14.13
CA GLY A 48 6.70 10.11 -15.09
C GLY A 48 7.29 8.83 -14.49
N SER A 49 7.46 8.77 -13.17
CA SER A 49 7.95 7.58 -12.45
C SER A 49 6.80 6.79 -11.85
N LEU A 50 6.97 5.47 -11.72
CA LEU A 50 5.99 4.60 -11.07
C LEU A 50 6.07 4.74 -9.54
N VAL A 51 4.92 4.96 -8.93
CA VAL A 51 4.73 4.98 -7.47
C VAL A 51 3.55 4.07 -7.14
N ILE A 52 3.67 3.31 -6.05
CA ILE A 52 2.54 2.59 -5.47
C ILE A 52 2.04 3.41 -4.30
N GLU A 53 0.83 3.93 -4.42
CA GLU A 53 0.14 4.55 -3.31
C GLU A 53 -0.40 3.44 -2.41
N VAL A 54 -0.01 3.46 -1.13
CA VAL A 54 -0.33 2.41 -0.17
C VAL A 54 -1.14 3.00 0.96
N GLY A 55 -2.31 2.42 1.23
CA GLY A 55 -3.15 2.77 2.35
C GLY A 55 -3.32 1.60 3.31
N CYS A 56 -3.41 1.87 4.62
CA CYS A 56 -3.77 0.87 5.62
C CYS A 56 -5.04 1.26 6.38
N TRP A 57 -5.95 0.31 6.50
CA TRP A 57 -7.18 0.45 7.27
C TRP A 57 -7.38 -0.72 8.22
N THR A 58 -8.00 -0.45 9.37
CA THR A 58 -8.44 -1.45 10.36
C THR A 58 -9.95 -1.30 10.59
N PRO A 59 -10.71 -2.40 10.79
CA PRO A 59 -12.12 -2.35 11.18
C PRO A 59 -12.42 -1.57 12.47
N GLU A 60 -11.41 -1.33 13.31
CA GLU A 60 -11.54 -0.49 14.51
C GLU A 60 -11.76 1.00 14.20
N LEU A 61 -11.50 1.44 12.96
CA LEU A 61 -11.75 2.80 12.49
C LEU A 61 -12.80 2.78 11.37
N PRO A 62 -14.09 2.52 11.67
CA PRO A 62 -15.14 2.60 10.65
C PRO A 62 -15.36 4.06 10.20
N PRO A 63 -15.81 4.28 8.95
CA PRO A 63 -16.18 3.28 7.94
C PRO A 63 -14.98 2.72 7.15
N GLU A 64 -15.18 1.62 6.43
CA GLU A 64 -14.20 1.15 5.43
C GLU A 64 -14.04 2.20 4.30
N PRO A 65 -12.81 2.54 3.89
CA PRO A 65 -12.53 3.49 2.83
C PRO A 65 -13.28 3.21 1.52
N ASP A 66 -13.78 4.28 0.91
CA ASP A 66 -14.45 4.24 -0.40
C ASP A 66 -13.47 4.51 -1.55
N GLY A 67 -12.60 5.52 -1.39
CA GLY A 67 -11.65 6.01 -2.40
C GLY A 67 -10.28 5.34 -2.39
N GLY A 68 -10.15 4.16 -1.78
CA GLY A 68 -8.92 3.38 -1.80
C GLY A 68 -7.85 3.88 -0.82
N ALA A 69 -6.60 3.92 -1.27
CA ALA A 69 -5.46 4.24 -0.41
C ALA A 69 -5.54 5.65 0.20
N VAL A 70 -5.92 6.66 -0.58
CA VAL A 70 -6.00 8.07 -0.13
C VAL A 70 -6.98 8.32 1.01
N ASP A 71 -8.00 7.47 1.15
CA ASP A 71 -9.02 7.55 2.21
C ASP A 71 -8.64 6.72 3.45
N CYS A 72 -7.48 6.06 3.44
CA CYS A 72 -7.04 5.23 4.55
C CYS A 72 -6.41 6.07 5.68
N PRO A 73 -6.60 5.67 6.96
CA PRO A 73 -5.95 6.31 8.11
C PRO A 73 -4.42 6.30 8.10
N LEU A 74 -3.80 5.42 7.30
CA LEU A 74 -2.39 5.52 6.93
C LEU A 74 -2.30 5.62 5.42
N LEU A 75 -1.44 6.52 4.94
CA LEU A 75 -1.13 6.71 3.53
C LEU A 75 0.38 6.86 3.33
N VAL A 76 0.95 6.14 2.37
CA VAL A 76 2.36 6.28 1.99
C VAL A 76 2.53 6.07 0.49
N ASP A 77 3.36 6.92 -0.11
CA ASP A 77 3.83 6.74 -1.48
C ASP A 77 5.11 5.90 -1.48
N HIS A 78 5.09 4.73 -2.14
CA HIS A 78 6.25 3.88 -2.30
C HIS A 78 6.80 3.95 -3.73
N PRO A 79 7.94 4.62 -3.97
CA PRO A 79 8.56 4.69 -5.29
C PRO A 79 9.01 3.31 -5.77
N VAL A 80 8.70 2.96 -7.02
CA VAL A 80 9.06 1.66 -7.60
C VAL A 80 9.79 1.85 -8.93
N ALA A 81 11.09 1.51 -8.93
CA ALA A 81 11.92 1.54 -10.13
C ALA A 81 11.70 0.31 -11.02
N ASP A 82 11.64 -0.89 -10.42
CA ASP A 82 11.30 -2.15 -11.09
C ASP A 82 9.87 -2.54 -10.71
N PRO A 83 8.91 -2.49 -11.65
CA PRO A 83 7.50 -2.75 -11.35
C PRO A 83 7.21 -4.12 -10.74
N VAL A 84 7.98 -5.15 -11.11
CA VAL A 84 7.72 -6.53 -10.65
C VAL A 84 8.44 -6.75 -9.33
N ALA A 85 9.77 -6.59 -9.33
CA ALA A 85 10.57 -6.85 -8.14
C ALA A 85 10.27 -5.86 -7.00
N GLY A 86 9.93 -4.61 -7.31
CA GLY A 86 9.53 -3.62 -6.33
C GLY A 86 8.17 -3.91 -5.72
N VAL A 87 7.19 -4.36 -6.52
CA VAL A 87 5.90 -4.83 -6.00
C VAL A 87 6.08 -6.05 -5.10
N ASP A 88 6.94 -7.00 -5.48
CA ASP A 88 7.19 -8.18 -4.66
C ASP A 88 7.71 -7.81 -3.27
N ARG A 89 8.73 -6.95 -3.21
CA ARG A 89 9.30 -6.47 -1.94
C ARG A 89 8.28 -5.69 -1.12
N LEU A 90 7.47 -4.85 -1.77
CA LEU A 90 6.43 -4.09 -1.09
C LEU A 90 5.39 -5.05 -0.49
N VAL A 91 4.89 -6.01 -1.24
CA VAL A 91 3.91 -6.97 -0.73
C VAL A 91 4.50 -7.83 0.40
N ASP A 92 5.78 -8.24 0.30
CA ASP A 92 6.46 -8.95 1.39
C ASP A 92 6.53 -8.12 2.68
N LEU A 93 6.87 -6.83 2.55
CA LEU A 93 6.86 -5.89 3.68
C LEU A 93 5.48 -5.78 4.32
N LEU A 94 4.44 -5.51 3.50
CA LEU A 94 3.08 -5.32 3.99
C LEU A 94 2.47 -6.61 4.56
N SER A 95 2.81 -7.77 3.99
CA SER A 95 2.36 -9.08 4.48
C SER A 95 2.96 -9.45 5.84
N ALA A 96 4.06 -8.81 6.22
CA ALA A 96 4.66 -8.95 7.54
C ALA A 96 4.10 -7.96 8.58
N ILE A 97 3.08 -7.17 8.23
CA ILE A 97 2.40 -6.21 9.10
C ILE A 97 0.90 -6.52 9.08
N GLY A 98 0.47 -7.36 10.02
CA GLY A 98 -0.90 -7.89 10.07
C GLY A 98 -1.78 -7.38 11.20
N ASP A 99 -1.24 -6.59 12.11
CA ASP A 99 -1.96 -6.05 13.27
C ASP A 99 -1.41 -4.67 13.66
N LEU A 100 -2.15 -3.95 14.52
CA LEU A 100 -1.82 -2.58 14.92
C LEU A 100 -0.52 -2.49 15.73
N ALA A 101 -0.21 -3.51 16.54
CA ALA A 101 1.03 -3.54 17.32
C ALA A 101 2.24 -3.63 16.40
N THR A 102 2.22 -4.58 15.46
CA THR A 102 3.27 -4.76 14.45
C THR A 102 3.38 -3.53 13.54
N LEU A 103 2.24 -2.90 13.21
CA LEU A 103 2.24 -1.65 12.44
C LEU A 103 2.95 -0.52 13.19
N GLY A 104 2.72 -0.40 14.50
CA GLY A 104 3.41 0.55 15.35
C GLY A 104 4.91 0.35 15.36
N ASP A 105 5.35 -0.87 15.63
CA ASP A 105 6.77 -1.24 15.71
C ASP A 105 7.50 -1.04 14.38
N ARG A 106 6.80 -1.23 13.26
CA ARG A 106 7.37 -1.20 11.91
C ARG A 106 7.04 0.05 11.11
N LEU A 107 6.48 1.08 11.74
CA LEU A 107 6.14 2.33 11.03
C LEU A 107 7.36 2.97 10.37
N ALA A 108 8.54 2.82 10.98
CA ALA A 108 9.81 3.29 10.42
C ALA A 108 10.20 2.62 9.09
N ASP A 109 9.66 1.42 8.80
CA ASP A 109 9.86 0.72 7.52
C ASP A 109 8.99 1.29 6.39
N LEU A 110 8.06 2.21 6.71
CA LEU A 110 7.20 2.94 5.79
C LEU A 110 7.58 4.42 5.75
N PRO A 111 8.76 4.78 5.18
CA PRO A 111 9.26 6.14 5.22
C PRO A 111 8.31 7.11 4.52
N GLY A 112 7.98 8.22 5.19
CA GLY A 112 7.04 9.21 4.68
C GLY A 112 5.57 8.86 4.89
N ALA A 113 5.26 7.82 5.66
CA ALA A 113 3.88 7.49 6.02
C ALA A 113 3.20 8.66 6.75
N LEU A 114 2.07 9.09 6.19
CA LEU A 114 1.11 9.95 6.84
C LEU A 114 0.19 9.06 7.66
N VAL A 115 0.09 9.34 8.96
CA VAL A 115 -0.72 8.56 9.90
C VAL A 115 -1.69 9.50 10.58
N ASP A 116 -2.97 9.23 10.39
CA ASP A 116 -4.06 9.96 11.01
C ASP A 116 -4.01 9.86 12.53
N LYS A 117 -4.54 10.89 13.17
CA LYS A 117 -4.56 10.99 14.63
C LYS A 117 -5.23 9.77 15.27
N SER A 118 -6.39 9.35 14.78
CA SER A 118 -7.14 8.21 15.34
C SER A 118 -6.35 6.89 15.24
N LEU A 119 -5.63 6.68 14.13
CA LEU A 119 -4.78 5.50 14.00
C LEU A 119 -3.56 5.55 14.93
N ARG A 120 -2.96 6.73 15.12
CA ARG A 120 -1.88 6.90 16.11
C ARG A 120 -2.34 6.59 17.53
N GLU A 121 -3.55 6.98 17.89
CA GLU A 121 -4.13 6.68 19.22
C GLU A 121 -4.30 5.17 19.42
N LEU A 122 -4.78 4.45 18.40
CA LEU A 122 -4.88 2.99 18.46
C LEU A 122 -3.51 2.30 18.57
N ILE A 123 -2.53 2.74 17.77
CA ILE A 123 -1.17 2.18 17.79
C ILE A 123 -0.47 2.40 19.15
N ALA A 124 -0.71 3.56 19.78
CA ALA A 124 -0.12 3.88 21.07
C ALA A 124 -0.72 3.07 22.24
N GLY A 125 -1.71 2.20 21.98
CA GLY A 125 -2.36 1.35 22.97
C GLY A 125 -3.35 2.12 23.84
N GLY A 126 -4.31 2.80 23.21
CA GLY A 126 -5.34 3.64 23.85
C GLY A 126 -5.92 3.13 25.17
#